data_AF-A0A2V5Z4P3-F1
#
_entry.id   AF-A0A2V5Z4P3-F1
#
_cell.length_a   1.000
_cell.length_b   1.000
_cell.length_c   1.000
_cell.angle_alpha   90.00
_cell.angle_beta   90.00
_cell.angle_gamma   90.00
#
_symmetry.space_group_name_H-M   'P 1'
#
loop_
_entity.id
_entity.type
_entity.pdbx_description
1 polymer ?
#
loop_
_entity_poly.entity_id
_entity_poly.type
_entity_poly.pdbx_seq_one_letter_code
_entity_poly.pdbx_strand_id
1 'polypeptide(L)'
;MLVDWGGWRERLFAAGVEVFAFDNSIYNGNVSGGIHPGHATIVNDAFAGLKFDLDKLFSWKGGLFVVSGIDRAGEDLTRKYVGSIYSVQQMVGGQRPFLYQVFLEQKLADKKVTLKLGRFSASDDFNASPFYGYSLNNGIDGDIRNVLFDTRFSAYPFPVWAAALFYYPSPEVNVKLGLFQTSKGMFDNTKHGLDWSIRGEDGYT
;
A
#
# COMPACT_ATOMS: atom_id res chain seq x y z
N MET A 1 10.96 15.90 -0.64
CA MET A 1 10.54 16.54 0.63
C MET A 1 9.57 17.66 0.32
N LEU A 2 8.42 17.72 0.99
CA LEU A 2 7.47 18.83 0.86
C LEU A 2 7.98 20.06 1.65
N VAL A 3 8.03 21.21 0.99
CA VAL A 3 8.35 22.50 1.63
C VAL A 3 7.17 22.92 2.54
N ASP A 4 7.40 23.84 3.49
CA ASP A 4 6.39 24.28 4.47
C ASP A 4 5.32 25.24 3.90
N TRP A 5 5.39 25.59 2.61
CA TRP A 5 4.41 26.44 1.92
C TRP A 5 4.15 27.79 2.62
N GLY A 6 5.20 28.38 3.20
CA GLY A 6 5.09 29.64 3.95
C GLY A 6 4.31 29.50 5.26
N GLY A 7 4.48 28.40 6.00
CA GLY A 7 3.80 28.13 7.28
C GLY A 7 2.47 27.40 7.15
N TRP A 8 1.93 27.22 5.94
CA TRP A 8 0.62 26.57 5.77
C TRP A 8 0.65 25.09 6.11
N ARG A 9 1.74 24.39 5.78
CA ARG A 9 1.85 22.96 6.07
C ARG A 9 1.87 22.72 7.57
N GLU A 10 2.65 23.50 8.31
CA GLU A 10 2.66 23.48 9.78
C GLU A 10 1.30 23.83 10.40
N ARG A 11 0.62 24.87 9.89
CA ARG A 11 -0.72 25.25 10.38
C ARG A 11 -1.76 24.14 10.19
N LEU A 12 -1.75 23.48 9.03
CA LEU A 12 -2.62 22.33 8.78
C LEU A 12 -2.31 21.20 9.76
N PHE A 13 -1.03 20.87 9.95
CA PHE A 13 -0.62 19.82 10.87
C PHE A 13 -1.01 20.11 12.33
N ALA A 14 -0.87 21.37 12.76
CA ALA A 14 -1.32 21.84 14.07
C ALA A 14 -2.85 21.72 14.22
N ALA A 15 -3.61 22.00 13.15
CA ALA A 15 -5.06 21.83 13.10
C ALA A 15 -5.52 20.36 12.95
N GLY A 16 -4.61 19.41 12.77
CA GLY A 16 -4.91 17.99 12.65
C GLY A 16 -5.00 17.44 11.23
N VAL A 17 -4.48 18.17 10.23
CA VAL A 17 -4.39 17.71 8.84
C VAL A 17 -2.92 17.58 8.43
N GLU A 18 -2.43 16.36 8.27
CA GLU A 18 -1.10 16.08 7.74
C GLU A 18 -1.19 15.84 6.24
N VAL A 19 -0.46 16.64 5.45
CA VAL A 19 -0.24 16.37 4.03
C VAL A 19 1.09 15.64 3.83
N PHE A 20 1.03 14.53 3.10
CA PHE A 20 2.21 13.73 2.79
C PHE A 20 2.24 13.35 1.31
N ALA A 21 3.45 13.27 0.77
CA ALA A 21 3.71 12.79 -0.57
C ALA A 21 5.14 12.26 -0.68
N PHE A 22 5.32 11.21 -1.47
CA PHE A 22 6.62 10.65 -1.81
C PHE A 22 6.60 10.13 -3.24
N ASP A 23 7.77 10.13 -3.86
CA ASP A 23 7.99 9.61 -5.20
C ASP A 23 9.16 8.63 -5.11
N ASN A 24 8.98 7.45 -5.69
CA ASN A 24 10.01 6.43 -5.76
C ASN A 24 10.23 6.02 -7.22
N SER A 25 11.47 5.70 -7.57
CA SER A 25 11.86 5.36 -8.93
C SER A 25 12.88 4.23 -8.92
N ILE A 26 12.70 3.24 -9.79
CA ILE A 26 13.64 2.13 -9.98
C ILE A 26 14.17 2.16 -11.43
N TYR A 27 15.49 2.29 -11.55
CA TYR A 27 16.22 2.24 -12.82
C TYR A 27 16.97 0.91 -12.90
N ASN A 28 16.60 0.05 -13.85
CA ASN A 28 17.22 -1.26 -14.01
C ASN A 28 17.67 -1.49 -15.46
N GLY A 29 18.78 -2.21 -15.62
CA GLY A 29 19.29 -2.66 -16.91
C GLY A 29 19.62 -4.15 -16.91
N ASN A 30 19.26 -4.85 -17.98
CA ASN A 30 19.73 -6.21 -18.23
C ASN A 30 21.06 -6.16 -18.98
N VAL A 31 22.17 -6.24 -18.25
CA VAL A 31 23.52 -6.08 -18.82
C VAL A 31 23.96 -7.32 -19.60
N SER A 32 23.64 -8.52 -19.11
CA SER A 32 24.04 -9.79 -19.74
C SER A 32 23.12 -10.93 -19.34
N GLY A 33 23.00 -11.94 -20.21
CA GLY A 33 22.10 -13.09 -20.01
C GLY A 33 20.61 -12.74 -20.18
N GLY A 34 19.74 -13.61 -19.68
CA GLY A 34 18.29 -13.47 -19.81
C GLY A 34 17.80 -13.70 -21.25
N ILE A 35 16.64 -13.13 -21.56
CA ILE A 35 15.97 -13.28 -22.87
C ILE A 35 16.62 -12.35 -23.90
N HIS A 36 16.75 -11.07 -23.57
CA HIS A 36 17.27 -10.02 -24.46
C HIS A 36 18.14 -9.02 -23.67
N PRO A 37 19.47 -9.21 -23.61
CA PRO A 37 20.38 -8.28 -22.92
C PRO A 37 20.51 -6.93 -23.64
N GLY A 38 21.12 -5.95 -22.97
CA GLY A 38 21.38 -4.61 -23.50
C GLY A 38 20.22 -3.61 -23.37
N HIS A 39 19.20 -3.93 -22.59
CA HIS A 39 18.01 -3.08 -22.42
C HIS A 39 17.91 -2.55 -20.99
N ALA A 40 17.33 -1.35 -20.84
CA ALA A 40 17.06 -0.74 -19.55
C ALA A 40 15.65 -0.13 -19.55
N THR A 41 15.01 -0.14 -18.39
CA THR A 41 13.72 0.51 -18.18
C THR A 41 13.71 1.27 -16.86
N ILE A 42 12.70 2.12 -16.72
CA ILE A 42 12.36 2.83 -15.50
C ILE A 42 10.92 2.48 -15.11
N VAL A 43 10.70 2.35 -13.80
CA VAL A 43 9.37 2.35 -13.20
C VAL A 43 9.32 3.32 -12.03
N ASN A 44 8.13 3.87 -11.76
CA ASN A 44 7.93 4.94 -10.78
C ASN A 44 6.61 4.73 -10.02
N ASP A 45 6.62 5.13 -8.74
CA ASP A 45 5.46 5.22 -7.85
C ASP A 45 5.38 6.64 -7.26
N ALA A 46 4.33 7.38 -7.60
CA ALA A 46 4.03 8.66 -6.99
C ALA A 46 2.85 8.49 -6.01
N PHE A 47 3.08 8.70 -4.72
CA PHE A 47 2.09 8.50 -3.66
C PHE A 47 1.81 9.82 -2.94
N ALA A 48 0.55 10.13 -2.70
CA ALA A 48 0.16 11.33 -1.96
C ALA A 48 -1.13 11.12 -1.19
N GLY A 49 -1.31 11.87 -0.11
CA GLY A 49 -2.53 11.77 0.68
C GLY A 49 -2.61 12.75 1.83
N LEU A 50 -3.69 12.57 2.59
CA LEU A 50 -4.03 13.33 3.78
C LEU A 50 -4.26 12.36 4.94
N LYS A 51 -3.77 12.73 6.11
CA LYS A 51 -4.17 12.13 7.38
C LYS A 51 -4.88 13.18 8.22
N PHE A 52 -5.98 12.77 8.82
CA PHE A 52 -6.83 13.60 9.66
C PHE A 52 -6.78 13.06 11.09
N ASP A 53 -6.13 13.80 11.99
CA ASP A 53 -6.13 13.57 13.43
C ASP A 53 -7.48 14.00 14.00
N LEU A 54 -8.34 13.03 14.30
CA LEU A 54 -9.72 13.29 14.71
C LEU A 54 -9.81 13.79 16.16
N ASP A 55 -8.76 13.62 16.96
CA ASP A 55 -8.69 14.21 18.30
C ASP A 55 -8.56 15.74 18.19
N LYS A 56 -7.66 16.22 17.32
CA LYS A 56 -7.51 17.65 17.05
C LYS A 56 -8.73 18.26 16.35
N LEU A 57 -9.32 17.54 15.40
CA LEU A 57 -10.42 18.07 14.57
C LEU A 57 -11.79 18.03 15.27
N PHE A 58 -12.07 16.94 15.99
CA PHE A 58 -13.41 16.66 16.51
C PHE A 58 -13.41 16.17 17.97
N SER A 59 -12.28 16.24 18.68
CA SER A 59 -12.11 15.67 20.03
C SER A 59 -12.40 14.17 20.12
N TRP A 60 -12.32 13.47 18.99
CA TRP A 60 -12.45 12.02 18.94
C TRP A 60 -11.09 11.38 19.21
N LYS A 61 -10.83 11.15 20.50
CA LYS A 61 -9.57 10.58 20.99
C LYS A 61 -9.21 9.26 20.30
N GLY A 62 -7.98 9.20 19.80
CA GLY A 62 -7.41 8.02 19.15
C GLY A 62 -7.93 7.74 17.74
N GLY A 63 -8.78 8.62 17.19
CA GLY A 63 -9.30 8.51 15.83
C GLY A 63 -8.33 9.08 14.79
N LEU A 64 -8.16 8.37 13.68
CA LEU A 64 -7.36 8.79 12.52
C LEU A 64 -8.11 8.41 11.25
N PHE A 65 -8.34 9.37 10.36
CA PHE A 65 -8.86 9.09 9.02
C PHE A 65 -7.76 9.31 7.98
N VAL A 66 -7.62 8.40 7.02
CA VAL A 66 -6.60 8.48 5.98
C VAL A 66 -7.25 8.36 4.62
N VAL A 67 -6.86 9.25 3.70
CA VAL A 67 -7.16 9.17 2.27
C VAL A 67 -5.88 9.33 1.47
N SER A 68 -5.61 8.44 0.53
CA SER A 68 -4.43 8.52 -0.33
C SER A 68 -4.70 8.03 -1.73
N GLY A 69 -3.85 8.46 -2.65
CA GLY A 69 -3.76 7.96 -3.99
C GLY A 69 -2.32 7.65 -4.37
N ILE A 70 -2.20 6.81 -5.39
CA ILE A 70 -0.93 6.41 -5.97
C ILE A 70 -1.07 6.39 -7.49
N ASP A 71 -0.05 6.86 -8.20
CA ASP A 71 0.14 6.58 -9.61
C ASP A 71 1.39 5.74 -9.82
N ARG A 72 1.24 4.64 -10.55
CA ARG A 72 2.36 3.80 -10.98
C ARG A 72 2.58 3.94 -12.47
N ALA A 73 3.83 4.13 -12.88
CA ALA A 73 4.21 4.29 -14.27
C ALA A 73 5.45 3.47 -14.64
N GLY A 74 5.69 3.34 -15.95
CA GLY A 74 6.88 2.69 -16.50
C GLY A 74 6.64 1.30 -17.07
N GLU A 75 7.72 0.69 -17.55
CA GLU A 75 7.71 -0.61 -18.25
C GLU A 75 8.53 -1.66 -17.49
N ASP A 76 7.95 -2.85 -17.34
CA ASP A 76 8.60 -3.99 -16.72
C ASP A 76 9.77 -4.53 -17.56
N LEU A 77 10.99 -4.44 -17.03
CA LEU A 77 12.19 -5.03 -17.63
C LEU A 77 12.11 -6.57 -17.65
N THR A 78 11.41 -7.15 -16.67
CA THR A 78 11.51 -8.58 -16.35
C THR A 78 10.94 -9.44 -17.47
N ARG A 79 9.69 -9.19 -17.87
CA ARG A 79 8.96 -10.06 -18.81
C ARG A 79 9.61 -10.17 -20.19
N LYS A 80 10.13 -9.06 -20.72
CA LYS A 80 10.68 -9.01 -22.09
C LYS A 80 12.18 -9.29 -22.14
N TYR A 81 12.93 -8.87 -21.12
CA TYR A 81 14.39 -8.82 -21.22
C TYR A 81 15.09 -9.80 -20.28
N VAL A 82 14.57 -10.04 -19.08
CA VAL A 82 15.26 -10.86 -18.05
C VAL A 82 14.74 -12.29 -18.00
N GLY A 83 13.42 -12.50 -17.94
CA GLY A 83 12.78 -13.82 -17.85
C GLY A 83 12.68 -14.42 -16.44
N SER A 84 12.79 -13.61 -15.39
CA SER A 84 12.59 -14.06 -14.00
C SER A 84 11.10 -14.24 -13.67
N ILE A 85 10.79 -15.21 -12.80
CA ILE A 85 9.42 -15.40 -12.26
C ILE A 85 9.00 -14.26 -11.33
N TYR A 86 9.97 -13.61 -10.67
CA TYR A 86 9.77 -12.42 -9.86
C TYR A 86 10.26 -11.20 -10.62
N SER A 87 9.51 -10.09 -10.56
CA SER A 87 9.97 -8.85 -11.17
C SER A 87 11.26 -8.38 -10.51
N VAL A 88 12.22 -7.96 -11.33
CA VAL A 88 13.45 -7.31 -10.86
C VAL A 88 13.24 -5.84 -10.50
N GLN A 89 12.02 -5.34 -10.68
CA GLN A 89 11.56 -4.00 -10.35
C GLN A 89 10.29 -4.11 -9.49
N GLN A 90 10.42 -3.89 -8.18
CA GLN A 90 9.35 -4.12 -7.22
C GLN A 90 8.05 -3.36 -7.53
N MET A 91 8.18 -2.18 -8.14
CA MET A 91 7.07 -1.29 -8.46
C MET A 91 6.23 -1.74 -9.66
N VAL A 92 6.62 -2.83 -10.33
CA VAL A 92 5.86 -3.41 -11.43
C VAL A 92 4.56 -4.05 -10.90
N GLY A 93 3.45 -3.76 -11.58
CA GLY A 93 2.10 -4.18 -11.21
C GLY A 93 1.19 -2.99 -10.92
N GLY A 94 0.07 -2.90 -11.63
CA GLY A 94 -0.91 -1.84 -11.44
C GLY A 94 -0.47 -0.48 -11.99
N GLN A 95 0.23 -0.42 -13.13
CA GLN A 95 0.68 0.83 -13.79
C GLN A 95 -0.49 1.75 -14.24
N ARG A 96 -1.12 2.44 -13.28
CA ARG A 96 -2.24 3.40 -13.42
C ARG A 96 -2.34 4.24 -12.14
N PRO A 97 -3.13 5.33 -12.15
CA PRO A 97 -3.55 6.01 -10.93
C PRO A 97 -4.65 5.23 -10.18
N PHE A 98 -4.57 5.21 -8.86
CA PHE A 98 -5.54 4.61 -7.94
C PHE A 98 -5.90 5.58 -6.83
N LEU A 99 -7.19 5.62 -6.46
CA LEU A 99 -7.57 5.93 -5.08
C LEU A 99 -7.21 4.71 -4.25
N TYR A 100 -6.29 4.85 -3.30
CA TYR A 100 -5.69 3.72 -2.60
C TYR A 100 -6.24 3.53 -1.20
N GLN A 101 -5.65 4.17 -0.18
CA GLN A 101 -6.13 4.02 1.19
C GLN A 101 -7.29 4.97 1.43
N VAL A 102 -8.40 4.43 1.90
CA VAL A 102 -9.51 5.21 2.46
C VAL A 102 -10.00 4.49 3.71
N PHE A 103 -9.45 4.82 4.88
CA PHE A 103 -9.79 4.09 6.11
C PHE A 103 -9.88 4.99 7.33
N LEU A 104 -10.65 4.51 8.29
CA LEU A 104 -10.70 5.01 9.65
C LEU A 104 -9.94 4.05 10.57
N GLU A 105 -9.11 4.60 11.44
CA GLU A 105 -8.40 3.89 12.50
C GLU A 105 -8.83 4.45 13.86
N GLN A 106 -9.01 3.56 14.84
CA GLN A 106 -9.34 3.88 16.22
C GLN A 106 -8.35 3.18 17.17
N LYS A 107 -7.61 3.98 17.94
CA LYS A 107 -6.78 3.49 19.05
C LYS A 107 -7.55 3.49 20.36
N LEU A 108 -7.50 2.40 21.10
CA LEU A 108 -8.19 2.17 22.35
C LEU A 108 -7.20 1.64 23.40
N ALA A 109 -7.62 1.64 24.68
CA ALA A 109 -6.88 1.05 25.79
C ALA A 109 -5.40 1.48 25.83
N ASP A 110 -5.16 2.79 25.89
CA ASP A 110 -3.81 3.37 25.87
C ASP A 110 -2.96 2.90 24.68
N LYS A 111 -3.60 2.80 23.50
CA LYS A 111 -3.00 2.36 22.22
C LYS A 111 -2.65 0.87 22.17
N LYS A 112 -3.09 0.05 23.13
CA LYS A 112 -2.89 -1.41 23.09
C LYS A 112 -3.76 -2.10 22.06
N VAL A 113 -4.91 -1.52 21.71
CA VAL A 113 -5.82 -2.05 20.69
C VAL A 113 -6.00 -0.99 19.61
N THR A 114 -5.83 -1.39 18.35
CA THR A 114 -6.12 -0.55 17.19
C THR A 114 -7.09 -1.28 16.29
N LEU A 115 -8.20 -0.61 15.95
CA LEU A 115 -9.16 -1.07 14.96
C LEU A 115 -9.00 -0.25 13.69
N LYS A 116 -9.01 -0.89 12.53
CA LYS A 116 -8.89 -0.24 11.22
C LYS A 116 -9.98 -0.74 10.30
N LEU A 117 -10.74 0.14 9.67
CA LEU A 117 -11.86 -0.20 8.79
C LEU A 117 -11.87 0.72 7.58
N GLY A 118 -12.02 0.15 6.38
CA GLY A 118 -12.16 0.93 5.17
C GLY A 118 -11.67 0.17 3.95
N ARG A 119 -11.01 0.90 3.04
CA ARG A 119 -10.38 0.36 1.84
C ARG A 119 -8.87 0.46 1.93
N PHE A 120 -8.21 -0.68 1.94
CA PHE A 120 -6.75 -0.84 1.98
C PHE A 120 -6.38 -2.28 1.59
N SER A 121 -5.10 -2.58 1.43
CA SER A 121 -4.64 -3.94 1.08
C SER A 121 -4.09 -4.66 2.31
N ALA A 122 -4.18 -6.00 2.32
CA ALA A 122 -3.63 -6.82 3.39
C ALA A 122 -2.11 -6.64 3.51
N SER A 123 -1.42 -6.49 2.37
CA SER A 123 0.02 -6.21 2.29
C SER A 123 0.49 -4.97 3.07
N ASP A 124 -0.41 -4.02 3.36
CA ASP A 124 -0.04 -2.82 4.10
C ASP A 124 0.35 -3.14 5.56
N ASP A 125 -0.30 -4.15 6.15
CA ASP A 125 -0.22 -4.43 7.58
C ASP A 125 0.21 -5.87 7.89
N PHE A 126 0.04 -6.79 6.95
CA PHE A 126 0.28 -8.23 7.06
C PHE A 126 1.33 -8.67 6.05
N ASN A 127 2.11 -9.69 6.39
CA ASN A 127 3.18 -10.23 5.53
C ASN A 127 4.20 -9.18 5.05
N ALA A 128 4.39 -8.12 5.83
CA ALA A 128 5.24 -6.99 5.52
C ALA A 128 6.38 -6.85 6.53
N SER A 129 7.52 -6.34 6.07
CA SER A 129 8.67 -6.01 6.89
C SER A 129 9.37 -4.75 6.35
N PRO A 130 9.78 -3.82 7.22
CA PRO A 130 10.58 -2.67 6.78
C PRO A 130 11.89 -3.06 6.08
N PHE A 131 12.41 -4.27 6.33
CA PHE A 131 13.64 -4.75 5.71
C PHE A 131 13.47 -5.16 4.24
N TYR A 132 12.24 -5.43 3.81
CA TYR A 132 11.96 -5.86 2.44
C TYR A 132 12.27 -4.75 1.43
N GLY A 133 12.00 -3.49 1.78
CA GLY A 133 12.25 -2.31 0.95
C GLY A 133 13.72 -2.00 0.63
N TYR A 134 14.67 -2.79 1.14
CA TYR A 134 16.09 -2.68 0.75
C TYR A 134 16.43 -3.44 -0.54
N SER A 135 15.52 -4.29 -1.04
CA SER A 135 15.69 -5.00 -2.30
C SER A 135 14.86 -4.34 -3.40
N LEU A 136 15.33 -4.39 -4.65
CA LEU A 136 14.52 -3.98 -5.81
C LEU A 136 13.72 -5.14 -6.40
N ASN A 137 14.04 -6.38 -5.99
CA ASN A 137 13.47 -7.60 -6.56
C ASN A 137 12.24 -8.04 -5.75
N ASN A 138 11.14 -8.33 -6.45
CA ASN A 138 9.87 -8.76 -5.85
C ASN A 138 9.90 -10.12 -5.15
N GLY A 139 10.98 -10.88 -5.28
CA GLY A 139 11.20 -12.09 -4.46
C GLY A 139 11.51 -11.75 -3.00
N ILE A 140 11.89 -10.51 -2.69
CA ILE A 140 12.22 -10.03 -1.34
C ILE A 140 11.38 -8.79 -1.00
N ASP A 141 11.23 -7.83 -1.92
CA ASP A 141 10.52 -6.57 -1.67
C ASP A 141 9.03 -6.63 -2.07
N GLY A 142 8.18 -6.15 -1.17
CA GLY A 142 6.74 -6.39 -1.12
C GLY A 142 6.39 -7.64 -0.30
N ASP A 143 5.22 -8.21 -0.55
CA ASP A 143 4.78 -9.44 0.10
C ASP A 143 5.60 -10.64 -0.37
N ILE A 144 5.85 -11.60 0.53
CA ILE A 144 6.36 -12.93 0.15
C ILE A 144 5.40 -13.51 -0.90
N ARG A 145 5.88 -13.58 -2.15
CA ARG A 145 5.04 -13.77 -3.34
C ARG A 145 4.23 -15.07 -3.34
N ASN A 146 4.67 -16.09 -2.60
CA ASN A 146 3.92 -17.33 -2.47
C ASN A 146 2.53 -17.10 -1.84
N VAL A 147 2.43 -16.23 -0.84
CA VAL A 147 1.15 -15.89 -0.21
C VAL A 147 0.21 -15.22 -1.21
N LEU A 148 0.75 -14.38 -2.10
CA LEU A 148 -0.04 -13.69 -3.13
C LEU A 148 -0.56 -14.64 -4.22
N PHE A 149 0.25 -15.62 -4.63
CA PHE A 149 -0.09 -16.50 -5.75
C PHE A 149 -0.89 -17.74 -5.33
N ASP A 150 -0.64 -18.27 -4.13
CA ASP A 150 -1.33 -19.46 -3.63
C ASP A 150 -2.63 -19.13 -2.88
N THR A 151 -2.85 -17.85 -2.54
CA THR A 151 -4.05 -17.39 -1.83
C THR A 151 -4.67 -16.17 -2.50
N ARG A 152 -5.84 -15.72 -2.04
CA ARG A 152 -6.49 -14.49 -2.49
C ARG A 152 -6.09 -13.30 -1.61
N PHE A 153 -4.79 -13.12 -1.38
CA PHE A 153 -4.25 -12.03 -0.57
C PHE A 153 -4.31 -10.70 -1.34
N SER A 154 -4.93 -9.66 -0.77
CA SER A 154 -4.96 -8.32 -1.39
C SER A 154 -3.61 -7.61 -1.20
N ALA A 155 -3.12 -6.99 -2.27
CA ALA A 155 -1.81 -6.35 -2.27
C ALA A 155 -1.81 -4.98 -2.94
N TYR A 156 -0.93 -4.12 -2.44
CA TYR A 156 -0.65 -2.80 -2.98
C TYR A 156 -0.39 -2.83 -4.50
N PRO A 157 -0.96 -1.92 -5.29
CA PRO A 157 -1.81 -0.79 -4.91
C PRO A 157 -3.31 -1.06 -5.05
N PHE A 158 -3.77 -2.30 -4.88
CA PHE A 158 -5.17 -2.68 -5.11
C PHE A 158 -5.97 -2.74 -3.81
N PRO A 159 -6.73 -1.67 -3.46
CA PRO A 159 -7.45 -1.65 -2.20
C PRO A 159 -8.74 -2.46 -2.28
N VAL A 160 -9.09 -3.10 -1.18
CA VAL A 160 -10.35 -3.83 -1.00
C VAL A 160 -11.04 -3.38 0.28
N TRP A 161 -12.35 -3.64 0.43
CA TRP A 161 -12.98 -3.46 1.73
C TRP A 161 -12.33 -4.38 2.76
N ALA A 162 -11.97 -3.82 3.90
CA ALA A 162 -11.20 -4.52 4.91
C ALA A 162 -11.49 -4.01 6.32
N ALA A 163 -11.40 -4.93 7.28
CA ALA A 163 -11.37 -4.65 8.71
C ALA A 163 -10.14 -5.33 9.32
N ALA A 164 -9.42 -4.65 10.20
CA ALA A 164 -8.28 -5.21 10.91
C ALA A 164 -8.27 -4.80 12.38
N LEU A 165 -7.76 -5.71 13.21
CA LEU A 165 -7.52 -5.53 14.63
C LEU A 165 -6.03 -5.79 14.90
N PHE A 166 -5.39 -4.83 15.55
CA PHE A 166 -4.03 -4.95 16.04
C PHE A 166 -4.03 -4.87 17.56
N TYR A 167 -3.43 -5.85 18.20
CA TYR A 167 -3.32 -5.95 19.65
C TYR A 167 -1.86 -6.06 20.08
N TYR A 168 -1.47 -5.19 21.03
CA TYR A 168 -0.12 -5.06 21.55
C TYR A 168 -0.13 -5.30 23.07
N PRO A 169 -0.17 -6.57 23.52
CA PRO A 169 -0.19 -6.89 24.95
C PRO A 169 1.10 -6.49 25.68
N SER A 170 2.26 -6.55 25.00
CA SER A 170 3.57 -6.11 25.49
C SER A 170 4.41 -5.55 24.34
N PRO A 171 5.57 -4.91 24.61
CA PRO A 171 6.47 -4.43 23.56
C PRO A 171 7.02 -5.52 22.62
N GLU A 172 7.11 -6.76 23.09
CA GLU A 172 7.71 -7.89 22.37
C GLU A 172 6.68 -8.74 21.61
N VAL A 173 5.39 -8.61 21.97
CA VAL A 173 4.32 -9.45 21.42
C VAL A 173 3.27 -8.58 20.76
N ASN A 174 2.97 -8.89 19.50
CA ASN A 174 1.83 -8.33 18.79
C ASN A 174 0.99 -9.44 18.17
N VAL A 175 -0.32 -9.20 18.10
CA VAL A 175 -1.29 -10.07 17.45
C VAL A 175 -2.07 -9.22 16.45
N LYS A 176 -2.14 -9.68 15.21
CA LYS A 176 -2.90 -9.02 14.14
C LYS A 176 -3.94 -9.97 13.59
N LEU A 177 -5.16 -9.50 13.44
CA LEU A 177 -6.25 -10.21 12.78
C LEU A 177 -6.84 -9.28 11.71
N GLY A 178 -7.11 -9.82 10.52
CA GLY A 178 -7.70 -9.06 9.43
C GLY A 178 -8.78 -9.85 8.72
N LEU A 179 -9.70 -9.13 8.09
CA LEU A 179 -10.74 -9.65 7.21
C LEU A 179 -10.78 -8.76 5.98
N PHE A 180 -10.46 -9.32 4.82
CA PHE A 180 -10.31 -8.60 3.55
C PHE A 180 -11.25 -9.17 2.50
N GLN A 181 -12.00 -8.30 1.82
CA GLN A 181 -12.88 -8.68 0.72
C GLN A 181 -12.05 -9.27 -0.42
N THR A 182 -12.52 -10.40 -0.93
CA THR A 182 -11.98 -11.05 -2.13
C THR A 182 -13.06 -11.06 -3.20
N SER A 183 -12.70 -10.61 -4.40
CA SER A 183 -13.63 -10.55 -5.53
C SER A 183 -12.91 -10.94 -6.80
N LYS A 184 -13.68 -11.28 -7.85
CA LYS A 184 -13.11 -11.59 -9.17
C LYS A 184 -12.33 -10.40 -9.76
N GLY A 185 -12.76 -9.18 -9.43
CA GLY A 185 -12.21 -7.92 -9.95
C GLY A 185 -11.23 -7.21 -9.02
N MET A 186 -10.82 -7.81 -7.89
CA MET A 186 -9.98 -7.11 -6.90
C MET A 186 -8.64 -6.61 -7.46
N PHE A 187 -8.14 -7.20 -8.55
CA PHE A 187 -6.91 -6.78 -9.24
C PHE A 187 -7.17 -6.09 -10.60
N ASP A 188 -8.41 -5.68 -10.89
CA ASP A 188 -8.75 -4.95 -12.11
C ASP A 188 -8.27 -3.49 -11.99
N ASN A 189 -7.12 -3.19 -12.59
CA ASN A 189 -6.53 -1.86 -12.56
C ASN A 189 -7.32 -0.83 -13.36
N THR A 190 -8.24 -1.23 -14.24
CA THR A 190 -9.11 -0.29 -14.98
C THR A 190 -10.14 0.36 -14.07
N LYS A 191 -10.33 -0.15 -12.85
CA LYS A 191 -11.21 0.44 -11.84
C LYS A 191 -10.56 1.58 -11.06
N HIS A 192 -9.24 1.79 -11.16
CA HIS A 192 -8.55 2.89 -10.49
C HIS A 192 -8.79 2.95 -8.96
N GLY A 193 -9.03 1.80 -8.32
CA GLY A 193 -9.39 1.72 -6.89
C GLY A 193 -10.81 2.18 -6.54
N LEU A 194 -11.63 2.52 -7.55
CA LEU A 194 -12.97 3.07 -7.43
C LEU A 194 -14.10 2.03 -7.51
N ASP A 195 -13.79 0.73 -7.44
CA ASP A 195 -14.84 -0.28 -7.25
C ASP A 195 -15.18 -0.45 -5.76
N TRP A 196 -16.19 0.29 -5.32
CA TRP A 196 -16.67 0.32 -3.94
C TRP A 196 -17.74 -0.73 -3.63
N SER A 197 -18.11 -1.56 -4.60
CA SER A 197 -19.24 -2.47 -4.40
C SER A 197 -18.88 -3.69 -3.55
N ILE A 198 -19.87 -4.14 -2.79
CA ILE A 198 -19.88 -5.40 -2.05
C ILE A 198 -20.99 -6.23 -2.68
N ARG A 199 -20.62 -7.37 -3.28
CA ARG A 199 -21.54 -8.21 -4.03
C ARG A 199 -21.81 -9.51 -3.27
N GLY A 200 -22.92 -10.17 -3.61
CA GLY A 200 -23.30 -11.42 -2.95
C GLY A 200 -22.35 -12.58 -3.22
N GLU A 201 -21.62 -12.53 -4.34
CA GLU A 201 -20.60 -13.52 -4.73
C GLU A 201 -19.19 -13.23 -4.21
N ASP A 202 -18.98 -12.09 -3.53
CA ASP A 202 -17.68 -11.75 -2.96
C ASP A 202 -17.41 -12.61 -1.72
N GLY A 203 -16.15 -13.00 -1.53
CA GLY A 203 -15.68 -13.74 -0.35
C GLY A 203 -14.87 -12.85 0.59
N TYR A 204 -14.32 -13.44 1.65
CA TYR A 204 -13.39 -12.76 2.56
C TYR A 204 -12.28 -13.71 3.00
N THR A 205 -11.09 -13.16 3.22
CA THR A 205 -9.89 -13.86 3.73
C THR A 205 -9.30 -13.13 4.92
#